data_AF-A0A1H0X5P8-F1
#
_entry.id   AF-A0A1H0X5P8-F1
#
_cell.length_a   1.000
_cell.length_b   1.000
_cell.length_c   1.000
_cell.angle_alpha   90.00
_cell.angle_beta   90.00
_cell.angle_gamma   90.00
#
_symmetry.space_group_name_H-M   'P 1'
#
loop_
_entity.id
_entity.type
_entity.pdbx_description
1 polymer ?
#
loop_
_entity_poly.entity_id
_entity_poly.type
_entity_poly.pdbx_seq_one_letter_code
_entity_poly.pdbx_strand_id
1 'polypeptide(L)'
;MIVDHERVRKGEQPPWIVSDDLWARIEPLLPRWEYALPKLGRKRIPDRLVLQGILFVLHTGIQWEFLPQELGFGSGMTCWRRLAEWNEAGVWQRLHEALLAELNAA
;
A
#
# COMPACT_ATOMS: atom_id res chain seq x y z
N MET A 1 6.12 8.73 -18.88
CA MET A 1 6.77 7.45 -19.22
C MET A 1 6.03 6.36 -18.50
N ILE A 2 5.37 5.52 -19.28
CA ILE A 2 4.68 4.31 -18.83
C ILE A 2 5.81 3.39 -18.35
N VAL A 3 5.81 2.99 -17.08
CA VAL A 3 6.74 1.96 -16.62
C VAL A 3 6.24 0.63 -17.16
N ASP A 4 6.92 0.14 -18.19
CA ASP A 4 6.72 -1.19 -18.75
C ASP A 4 6.90 -2.23 -17.63
N HIS A 5 5.82 -2.95 -17.31
CA HIS A 5 5.86 -4.14 -16.46
C HIS A 5 6.39 -5.33 -17.30
N GLU A 6 7.60 -5.21 -17.83
CA GLU A 6 8.34 -6.40 -18.27
C GLU A 6 8.75 -7.23 -17.06
N ARG A 7 8.71 -8.55 -17.24
CA ARG A 7 8.85 -9.58 -16.21
C ARG A 7 10.12 -9.42 -15.38
N VAL A 8 10.02 -8.71 -14.25
CA VAL A 8 11.13 -8.58 -13.30
C VAL A 8 11.33 -9.90 -12.56
N ARG A 9 12.58 -10.37 -12.48
CA ARG A 9 12.95 -11.60 -11.75
C ARG A 9 12.67 -11.41 -10.25
N LYS A 10 12.25 -12.49 -9.57
CA LYS A 10 12.01 -12.52 -8.12
C LYS A 10 13.32 -12.15 -7.39
N GLY A 11 13.47 -10.87 -7.01
CA GLY A 11 14.67 -10.31 -6.38
C GLY A 11 15.17 -8.98 -6.96
N GLU A 12 14.72 -8.56 -8.16
CA GLU A 12 15.13 -7.29 -8.80
C GLU A 12 14.08 -6.17 -8.72
N GLN A 13 12.88 -6.48 -8.21
CA GLN A 13 11.84 -5.47 -8.03
C GLN A 13 12.20 -4.55 -6.87
N PRO A 14 11.97 -3.23 -7.00
CA PRO A 14 12.07 -2.34 -5.87
C PRO A 14 11.20 -2.85 -4.71
N PRO A 15 11.68 -2.81 -3.46
CA PRO A 15 11.04 -3.47 -2.32
C PRO A 15 9.68 -2.89 -1.94
N TRP A 16 9.30 -1.75 -2.51
CA TRP A 16 8.00 -1.12 -2.33
C TRP A 16 6.98 -1.50 -3.40
N ILE A 17 7.33 -2.30 -4.41
CA ILE A 17 6.37 -2.81 -5.39
C ILE A 17 5.57 -3.95 -4.76
N VAL A 18 4.25 -3.80 -4.76
CA VAL A 18 3.33 -4.80 -4.23
C VAL A 18 2.85 -5.64 -5.40
N SER A 19 3.22 -6.92 -5.46
CA SER A 19 2.76 -7.85 -6.51
C SER A 19 1.25 -8.13 -6.41
N ASP A 20 0.66 -8.66 -7.48
CA ASP A 20 -0.76 -9.02 -7.48
C ASP A 20 -1.08 -10.09 -6.43
N ASP A 21 -0.21 -11.10 -6.29
CA ASP A 21 -0.37 -12.15 -5.28
C ASP A 21 -0.32 -11.61 -3.86
N LEU A 22 0.59 -10.66 -3.58
CA LEU A 22 0.68 -10.02 -2.28
C LEU A 22 -0.54 -9.12 -2.05
N TRP A 23 -0.95 -8.37 -3.08
CA TRP A 23 -2.12 -7.51 -3.02
C TRP A 23 -3.40 -8.29 -2.72
N ALA A 24 -3.60 -9.44 -3.36
CA ALA A 24 -4.75 -10.30 -3.15
C ALA A 24 -4.90 -10.79 -1.70
N ARG A 25 -3.80 -10.85 -0.94
CA ARG A 25 -3.81 -11.20 0.50
C ARG A 25 -4.10 -9.99 1.39
N ILE A 26 -3.61 -8.81 1.01
CA ILE A 26 -3.73 -7.58 1.82
C ILE A 26 -5.09 -6.91 1.62
N GLU A 27 -5.55 -6.81 0.38
CA GLU A 27 -6.77 -6.08 0.01
C GLU A 27 -8.01 -6.49 0.85
N PRO A 28 -8.28 -7.78 1.12
CA PRO A 28 -9.43 -8.19 1.93
C PRO A 28 -9.38 -7.72 3.39
N LEU A 29 -8.19 -7.40 3.90
CA LEU A 29 -8.00 -6.94 5.28
C LEU A 29 -8.27 -5.45 5.43
N LEU A 30 -8.19 -4.69 4.33
CA LEU A 30 -8.37 -3.25 4.35
C LEU A 30 -9.82 -2.88 4.70
N PRO A 31 -10.03 -1.78 5.46
CA PRO A 31 -11.37 -1.28 5.70
C PRO A 31 -12.04 -0.96 4.37
N ARG A 32 -13.19 -1.58 4.11
CA ARG A 32 -14.01 -1.24 2.94
C ARG A 32 -14.63 0.12 3.18
N TRP A 33 -14.05 1.15 2.58
CA TRP A 33 -14.72 2.43 2.49
C TRP A 33 -15.81 2.28 1.44
N GLU A 34 -17.06 2.18 1.88
CA GLU A 34 -18.18 2.43 0.99
C GLU A 34 -17.91 3.80 0.38
N TYR A 35 -17.79 3.85 -0.95
CA TYR A 35 -17.66 5.09 -1.70
C TYR A 35 -18.92 5.90 -1.43
N ALA A 36 -18.94 6.63 -0.32
CA ALA A 36 -19.98 7.57 0.01
C ALA A 36 -20.09 8.45 -1.22
N LEU A 37 -21.26 8.38 -1.85
CA LEU A 37 -21.75 9.09 -3.03
C LEU A 37 -20.81 10.19 -3.52
N PRO A 38 -20.54 10.36 -4.83
CA PRO A 38 -19.62 11.37 -5.36
C PRO A 38 -20.05 12.80 -4.97
N LYS A 39 -19.72 13.19 -3.74
CA LYS A 39 -20.01 14.47 -3.13
C LYS A 39 -18.70 15.23 -3.19
N LEU A 40 -18.54 15.94 -4.31
CA LEU A 40 -17.69 17.11 -4.48
C LEU A 40 -16.31 17.02 -3.77
N GLY A 41 -15.38 16.23 -4.32
CA GLY A 41 -14.04 16.10 -3.75
C GLY A 41 -13.06 15.35 -4.66
N ARG A 42 -11.75 15.48 -4.37
CA ARG A 42 -10.70 14.74 -5.07
C ARG A 42 -10.88 13.24 -4.80
N LYS A 43 -10.90 12.43 -5.87
CA LYS A 43 -10.99 10.97 -5.75
C LYS A 43 -9.87 10.44 -4.84
N ARG A 44 -10.23 9.51 -3.95
CA ARG A 44 -9.28 8.82 -3.07
C ARG A 44 -8.27 8.06 -3.94
N ILE A 45 -6.99 8.15 -3.58
CA ILE A 45 -5.93 7.42 -4.28
C ILE A 45 -6.10 5.92 -4.00
N PRO A 46 -5.97 5.05 -5.02
CA PRO A 46 -6.06 3.60 -4.87
C PRO A 46 -5.15 3.08 -3.76
N ASP A 47 -5.70 2.21 -2.92
CA ASP A 47 -5.07 1.72 -1.70
C ASP A 47 -3.72 1.03 -1.97
N ARG A 48 -3.62 0.28 -3.07
CA ARG A 48 -2.35 -0.35 -3.48
C ARG A 48 -1.25 0.68 -3.73
N LEU A 49 -1.55 1.78 -4.43
CA LEU A 49 -0.56 2.83 -4.68
C LEU A 49 -0.11 3.51 -3.38
N VAL A 50 -1.06 3.71 -2.45
CA VAL A 50 -0.75 4.27 -1.13
C VAL A 50 0.13 3.31 -0.32
N LEU A 51 -0.14 2.00 -0.36
CA LEU A 51 0.70 1.00 0.28
C LEU A 51 2.12 1.02 -0.28
N GLN A 52 2.28 1.09 -1.61
CA GLN A 52 3.61 1.23 -2.23
C GLN A 52 4.32 2.52 -1.76
N GLY A 53 3.59 3.64 -1.63
CA GLY A 53 4.14 4.87 -1.08
C GLY A 53 4.59 4.75 0.38
N ILE A 54 3.80 4.08 1.22
CA ILE A 54 4.16 3.77 2.61
C ILE A 54 5.45 2.94 2.64
N LEU A 55 5.50 1.85 1.86
CA LEU A 55 6.67 0.98 1.79
C LEU A 55 7.90 1.71 1.28
N PHE A 56 7.76 2.61 0.31
CA PHE A 56 8.86 3.44 -0.18
C PHE A 56 9.46 4.28 0.93
N VAL A 57 8.62 5.00 1.68
CA VAL A 57 9.08 5.86 2.80
C VAL A 57 9.73 5.02 3.89
N LEU A 58 9.10 3.90 4.29
CA LEU A 58 9.63 3.02 5.33
C LEU A 58 10.95 2.36 4.93
N HIS A 59 11.12 2.02 3.64
CA HIS A 59 12.34 1.41 3.13
C HIS A 59 13.49 2.41 2.97
N THR A 60 13.20 3.62 2.49
CA THR A 60 14.22 4.65 2.20
C THR A 60 14.54 5.53 3.41
N GLY A 61 13.64 5.59 4.40
CA GLY A 61 13.79 6.42 5.61
C GLY A 61 13.61 7.93 5.38
N ILE A 62 13.11 8.34 4.20
CA ILE A 62 12.87 9.75 3.91
C ILE A 62 11.72 10.31 4.77
N GLN A 63 11.67 11.63 4.92
CA GLN A 63 10.50 12.28 5.53
C GLN A 63 9.29 12.19 4.60
N TRP A 64 8.08 12.12 5.16
CA TRP A 64 6.84 12.02 4.40
C TRP A 64 6.66 13.19 3.42
N GLU A 65 7.06 14.39 3.80
CA GLU A 65 6.98 15.60 2.96
C GLU A 65 7.87 15.52 1.72
N PHE A 66 8.90 14.68 1.73
CA PHE A 66 9.83 14.48 0.62
C PHE A 66 9.50 13.28 -0.27
N LEU A 67 8.35 12.62 -0.08
CA LEU A 67 7.90 11.57 -0.98
C LEU A 67 7.72 12.14 -2.40
N PRO A 68 8.48 11.66 -3.41
CA PRO A 68 8.39 12.20 -4.77
C PRO A 68 7.01 11.92 -5.39
N GLN A 69 6.31 12.99 -5.79
CA GLN A 69 4.94 12.88 -6.29
C GLN A 69 4.86 12.29 -7.71
N GLU A 70 5.95 12.39 -8.47
CA GLU A 70 6.11 11.83 -9.81
C GLU A 70 5.99 10.30 -9.84
N LEU A 71 6.18 9.62 -8.71
CA LEU A 71 6.00 8.18 -8.56
C LEU A 71 4.52 7.76 -8.54
N GLY A 72 3.59 8.71 -8.38
CA GLY A 72 2.14 8.45 -8.46
C GLY A 72 1.53 7.80 -7.21
N PHE A 73 2.26 7.66 -6.11
CA PHE A 73 1.77 7.09 -4.86
C PHE A 73 0.82 8.04 -4.07
N GLY A 74 0.78 9.31 -4.46
CA GLY A 74 0.15 10.39 -3.69
C GLY A 74 1.17 11.20 -2.90
N SER A 75 0.67 12.16 -2.12
CA SER A 75 1.54 12.89 -1.18
C SER A 75 1.91 12.00 0.01
N GLY A 76 3.09 12.18 0.60
CA GLY A 76 3.44 11.40 1.78
C GLY A 76 2.52 11.66 2.97
N MET A 77 1.89 12.83 3.07
CA MET A 77 0.81 13.05 4.04
C MET A 77 -0.43 12.18 3.80
N THR A 78 -0.74 11.86 2.54
CA THR A 78 -1.81 10.90 2.21
C THR A 78 -1.42 9.50 2.67
N CYS A 79 -0.18 9.09 2.42
CA CYS A 79 0.37 7.82 2.87
C CYS A 79 0.37 7.70 4.40
N TRP A 80 0.84 8.74 5.11
CA TRP A 80 0.87 8.75 6.57
C TRP A 80 -0.53 8.67 7.19
N ARG A 81 -1.49 9.46 6.70
CA ARG A 81 -2.89 9.37 7.17
C ARG A 81 -3.47 7.98 6.94
N ARG A 82 -3.15 7.36 5.80
CA ARG A 82 -3.61 6.01 5.49
C ARG A 82 -2.98 4.97 6.39
N LEU A 83 -1.68 5.08 6.65
CA LEU A 83 -0.97 4.23 7.59
C LEU A 83 -1.61 4.29 8.98
N ALA A 84 -1.94 5.49 9.47
CA ALA A 84 -2.62 5.69 10.73
C ALA A 84 -4.03 5.07 10.72
N GLU A 85 -4.84 5.34 9.68
CA GLU A 85 -6.18 4.76 9.50
C GLU A 85 -6.15 3.22 9.53
N TRP A 86 -5.21 2.61 8.81
CA TRP A 86 -5.05 1.16 8.77
C TRP A 86 -4.53 0.58 10.08
N ASN A 87 -3.69 1.32 10.80
CA ASN A 87 -3.24 0.94 12.13
C ASN A 87 -4.40 0.92 13.12
N GLU A 88 -5.23 1.97 13.15
CA GLU A 88 -6.43 2.05 13.98
C GLU A 88 -7.45 0.96 13.63
N ALA A 89 -7.59 0.63 12.35
CA ALA A 89 -8.43 -0.45 11.86
C ALA A 89 -7.84 -1.86 12.07
N GLY A 90 -6.67 -1.99 12.73
CA GLY A 90 -6.03 -3.27 13.03
C GLY A 90 -5.62 -4.08 11.79
N VAL A 91 -5.37 -3.42 10.65
CA VAL A 91 -4.99 -4.09 9.39
C VAL A 91 -3.69 -4.88 9.56
N TRP A 92 -2.68 -4.26 10.18
CA TRP A 92 -1.36 -4.87 10.34
C TRP A 92 -1.37 -6.10 11.25
N GLN A 93 -2.18 -6.05 12.32
CA GLN A 93 -2.37 -7.18 13.22
C GLN A 93 -3.01 -8.37 12.48
N ARG A 94 -4.09 -8.12 11.74
CA ARG A 94 -4.77 -9.16 10.95
C ARG A 94 -3.87 -9.74 9.86
N LEU A 95 -3.03 -8.91 9.23
CA LEU A 95 -2.06 -9.38 8.25
C LEU A 95 -1.01 -10.29 8.88
N HIS A 96 -0.47 -9.92 10.04
CA HIS A 96 0.48 -10.75 10.77
C HIS A 96 -0.13 -12.10 11.18
N GLU A 97 -1.36 -12.09 11.71
CA GLU A 97 -2.08 -13.32 12.07
C GLU A 97 -2.35 -14.22 10.87
N ALA A 98 -2.76 -13.66 9.72
CA ALA A 98 -3.00 -14.41 8.50
C ALA A 98 -1.72 -15.10 7.99
N LEU A 99 -0.61 -14.36 7.92
CA LEU A 99 0.69 -14.91 7.49
C LEU A 99 1.20 -15.98 8.45
N LEU A 100 1.02 -15.78 9.76
CA LEU A 100 1.41 -16.75 10.77
C LEU A 100 0.59 -18.04 10.66
N ALA A 101 -0.71 -17.94 10.41
CA ALA A 101 -1.58 -19.08 10.19
C ALA A 101 -1.19 -19.88 8.94
N GLU A 102 -0.85 -19.20 7.83
CA GLU A 102 -0.34 -19.85 6.61
C GLU A 102 0.96 -20.62 6.88
N LEU A 103 1.91 -20.01 7.59
CA LEU A 103 3.19 -20.65 7.91
C LEU A 103 3.04 -21.86 8.85
N ASN A 104 2.11 -21.80 9.80
CA ASN A 104 1.84 -22.93 10.72
C ASN A 104 1.09 -24.09 10.06
N ALA A 105 0.43 -23.84 8.92
CA ALA A 105 -0.30 -24.86 8.17
C ALA A 105 0.55 -25.56 7.09
N ALA A 106 1.77 -25.08 6.85
CA ALA A 106 2.73 -25.62 5.88
C ALA A 106 3.70 -26.62 6.52
#